data_AF-A0A2G6L2Z3-F1
#
_entry.id   AF-A0A2G6L2Z3-F1
#
_cell.length_a   1.000
_cell.length_b   1.000
_cell.length_c   1.000
_cell.angle_alpha   90.00
_cell.angle_beta   90.00
_cell.angle_gamma   90.00
#
_symmetry.space_group_name_H-M   'P 1'
#
loop_
_entity.id
_entity.type
_entity.pdbx_description
1 polymer ?
#
loop_
_entity_poly.entity_id
_entity_poly.type
_entity_poly.pdbx_seq_one_letter_code
_entity_poly.pdbx_strand_id
1 'polypeptide(L)'
;MQPIDINKLIKVIASLRDKENGCPWDLQQTHETLISMTFEEMTELADAVARGDSNNTCEELGDILFHLAFYARIAEENGDFTMQDVIDTTTEKMIRRHPHIFAGKVYSDQTEQKADWHRIKSEEKALTDQHQPYPQLSTLAKIDNLPTIAQSIVMQNQLADMGFDWFNAHDVFDKIDEELNEVKEELAQQSDKEKITEEYGDLLFAVLNLGRKLKLEPDMALRKANHKFYARSEAMIATAGDISTFTNLSMDDKERLWNNVKKKFL
;
A
#
# COMPACT_ATOMS: atom_id res chain seq x y z
N MET A 1 -30.81 -6.76 -15.16
CA MET A 1 -29.74 -6.03 -14.45
C MET A 1 -29.88 -4.57 -14.83
N GLN A 2 -29.92 -3.64 -13.88
CA GLN A 2 -29.93 -2.22 -14.24
C GLN A 2 -28.61 -1.88 -14.95
N PRO A 3 -28.63 -0.98 -15.96
CA PRO A 3 -27.39 -0.52 -16.59
C PRO A 3 -26.54 0.22 -15.55
N ILE A 4 -25.23 -0.03 -15.58
CA ILE A 4 -24.25 0.67 -14.74
C ILE A 4 -24.15 2.11 -15.25
N ASP A 5 -24.24 3.09 -14.34
CA ASP A 5 -24.25 4.51 -14.70
C ASP A 5 -23.36 5.34 -13.75
N ILE A 6 -22.08 5.47 -14.13
CA ILE A 6 -21.10 6.29 -13.41
C ILE A 6 -21.41 7.79 -13.49
N ASN A 7 -22.22 8.23 -14.47
CA ASN A 7 -22.51 9.65 -14.64
C ASN A 7 -23.31 10.23 -13.47
N LYS A 8 -24.02 9.40 -12.70
CA LYS A 8 -24.68 9.84 -11.47
C LYS A 8 -23.66 10.40 -10.49
N LEU A 9 -22.58 9.67 -10.25
CA LEU A 9 -21.49 10.08 -9.35
C LEU A 9 -20.77 11.33 -9.89
N ILE A 10 -20.44 11.34 -11.18
CA ILE A 10 -19.77 12.48 -11.83
C ILE A 10 -20.61 13.77 -11.67
N LYS A 11 -21.93 13.69 -11.86
CA LYS A 11 -22.84 14.83 -11.69
C LYS A 11 -22.94 15.30 -10.23
N VAL A 12 -22.91 14.38 -9.28
CA VAL A 12 -22.88 14.72 -7.85
C VAL A 12 -21.60 15.49 -7.54
N ILE A 13 -20.44 14.99 -7.94
CA ILE A 13 -19.15 15.66 -7.70
C ILE A 13 -19.10 17.03 -8.39
N ALA A 14 -19.59 17.13 -9.63
CA ALA A 14 -19.70 18.41 -10.32
C ALA A 14 -20.59 19.41 -9.57
N SER A 15 -21.64 18.94 -8.89
CA SER A 15 -22.53 19.78 -8.08
C SER A 15 -21.85 20.19 -6.76
N LEU A 16 -21.12 19.28 -6.12
CA LEU A 16 -20.34 19.56 -4.90
C LEU A 16 -19.25 20.60 -5.16
N ARG A 17 -18.66 20.60 -6.35
CA ARG A 17 -17.61 21.55 -6.77
C ARG A 17 -18.12 22.70 -7.64
N ASP A 18 -19.42 22.95 -7.67
CA ASP A 18 -19.97 24.12 -8.35
C ASP A 18 -19.47 25.41 -7.68
N LYS A 19 -18.97 26.36 -8.46
CA LYS A 19 -18.33 27.58 -7.91
C LYS A 19 -19.32 28.52 -7.22
N GLU A 20 -20.60 28.43 -7.54
CA GLU A 20 -21.65 29.32 -7.01
C GLU A 20 -22.44 28.65 -5.87
N ASN A 21 -22.78 27.37 -6.04
CA ASN A 21 -23.72 26.64 -5.17
C ASN A 21 -23.08 25.40 -4.52
N GLY A 22 -21.81 25.13 -4.79
CA GLY A 22 -21.10 23.97 -4.29
C GLY A 22 -20.79 24.03 -2.79
N CYS A 23 -20.24 22.94 -2.28
CA CYS A 23 -19.80 22.83 -0.91
C CYS A 23 -18.45 23.55 -0.73
N PRO A 24 -18.32 24.50 0.22
CA PRO A 24 -17.07 25.21 0.44
C PRO A 24 -15.88 24.31 0.79
N TRP A 25 -16.14 23.18 1.47
CA TRP A 25 -15.09 22.22 1.81
C TRP A 25 -14.61 21.45 0.57
N ASP A 26 -15.54 20.98 -0.27
CA ASP A 26 -15.21 20.25 -1.50
C ASP A 26 -14.47 21.16 -2.49
N LEU A 27 -14.86 22.42 -2.61
CA LEU A 27 -14.19 23.42 -3.47
C LEU A 27 -12.73 23.70 -3.09
N GLN A 28 -12.39 23.57 -1.80
CA GLN A 28 -11.03 23.79 -1.30
C GLN A 28 -10.10 22.60 -1.56
N GLN A 29 -10.64 21.43 -1.89
CA GLN A 29 -9.82 20.24 -2.13
C GLN A 29 -8.99 20.38 -3.41
N THR A 30 -7.73 19.97 -3.32
CA THR A 30 -6.78 19.84 -4.43
C THR A 30 -6.40 18.37 -4.61
N HIS A 31 -5.63 18.05 -5.65
CA HIS A 31 -5.11 16.68 -5.82
C HIS A 31 -4.28 16.24 -4.61
N GLU A 32 -3.48 17.14 -4.04
CA GLU A 32 -2.61 16.87 -2.89
C GLU A 32 -3.40 16.61 -1.61
N THR A 33 -4.46 17.38 -1.34
CA THR A 33 -5.26 17.20 -0.11
C THR A 33 -6.02 15.87 -0.11
N LEU A 34 -6.43 15.40 -1.29
CA LEU A 34 -7.13 14.11 -1.45
C LEU A 34 -6.22 12.89 -1.22
N ILE A 35 -4.88 13.03 -1.27
CA ILE A 35 -3.96 11.89 -1.18
C ILE A 35 -4.11 11.18 0.17
N SER A 36 -4.11 11.93 1.28
CA SER A 36 -4.23 11.34 2.62
C SER A 36 -5.54 10.59 2.77
N MET A 37 -6.65 11.22 2.36
CA MET A 37 -7.98 10.62 2.43
C MET A 37 -8.07 9.36 1.58
N THR A 38 -7.49 9.37 0.37
CA THR A 38 -7.46 8.18 -0.50
C THR A 38 -6.68 7.03 0.13
N PHE A 39 -5.59 7.30 0.86
CA PHE A 39 -4.86 6.27 1.58
C PHE A 39 -5.63 5.70 2.78
N GLU A 40 -6.46 6.52 3.42
CA GLU A 40 -7.38 6.09 4.47
C GLU A 40 -8.43 5.13 3.89
N GLU A 41 -9.15 5.48 2.81
CA GLU A 41 -10.15 4.57 2.21
C GLU A 41 -9.52 3.27 1.68
N MET A 42 -8.32 3.35 1.12
CA MET A 42 -7.58 2.14 0.70
C MET A 42 -7.23 1.24 1.89
N THR A 43 -6.98 1.84 3.06
CA THR A 43 -6.74 1.14 4.31
C THR A 43 -8.02 0.48 4.84
N GLU A 44 -9.14 1.19 4.80
CA GLU A 44 -10.44 0.67 5.23
C GLU A 44 -10.94 -0.44 4.31
N LEU A 45 -10.76 -0.30 2.99
CA LEU A 45 -11.02 -1.37 2.01
C LEU A 45 -10.21 -2.63 2.34
N ALA A 46 -8.91 -2.47 2.63
CA ALA A 46 -8.04 -3.59 2.95
C ALA A 46 -8.50 -4.32 4.22
N ASP A 47 -8.96 -3.59 5.24
CA ASP A 47 -9.51 -4.19 6.47
C ASP A 47 -10.84 -4.90 6.20
N ALA A 48 -11.76 -4.27 5.47
CA ALA A 48 -13.06 -4.86 5.12
C ALA A 48 -12.89 -6.20 4.38
N VAL A 49 -12.00 -6.24 3.38
CA VAL A 49 -11.67 -7.46 2.64
C VAL A 49 -11.03 -8.49 3.55
N ALA A 50 -10.10 -8.09 4.43
CA ALA A 50 -9.43 -9.00 5.35
C ALA A 50 -10.40 -9.65 6.36
N ARG A 51 -11.48 -8.95 6.73
CA ARG A 51 -12.54 -9.46 7.61
C ARG A 51 -13.63 -10.23 6.88
N GLY A 52 -13.63 -10.23 5.55
CA GLY A 52 -14.71 -10.80 4.75
C GLY A 52 -16.03 -10.02 4.88
N ASP A 53 -15.97 -8.75 5.29
CA ASP A 53 -17.13 -7.89 5.40
C ASP A 53 -17.52 -7.36 4.02
N SER A 54 -18.48 -8.03 3.39
CA SER A 54 -18.90 -7.69 2.02
C SER A 54 -19.64 -6.35 1.94
N ASN A 55 -20.31 -5.93 3.02
CA ASN A 55 -21.03 -4.65 3.02
C ASN A 55 -20.04 -3.50 3.09
N ASN A 56 -19.12 -3.56 4.06
CA ASN A 56 -18.08 -2.54 4.19
C ASN A 56 -17.19 -2.54 2.93
N THR A 57 -16.83 -3.70 2.38
CA THR A 57 -16.08 -3.76 1.11
C THR A 57 -16.77 -3.00 -0.01
N CYS A 58 -18.11 -3.05 -0.10
CA CYS A 58 -18.87 -2.30 -1.10
C CYS A 58 -18.86 -0.79 -0.85
N GLU A 59 -18.91 -0.39 0.43
CA GLU A 59 -18.84 1.00 0.88
C GLU A 59 -17.48 1.61 0.51
N GLU A 60 -16.38 0.98 0.94
CA GLU A 60 -15.02 1.47 0.70
C GLU A 60 -14.65 1.50 -0.80
N LEU A 61 -15.15 0.54 -1.58
CA LEU A 61 -15.00 0.58 -3.05
C LEU A 61 -15.73 1.79 -3.65
N GLY A 62 -16.87 2.18 -3.05
CA GLY A 62 -17.60 3.38 -3.39
C GLY A 62 -16.82 4.65 -3.07
N ASP A 63 -16.17 4.72 -1.91
CA ASP A 63 -15.39 5.89 -1.48
C ASP A 63 -14.11 6.07 -2.31
N ILE A 64 -13.43 4.96 -2.64
CA ILE A 64 -12.33 5.00 -3.62
C ILE A 64 -12.83 5.48 -4.99
N LEU A 65 -14.00 5.00 -5.45
CA LEU A 65 -14.58 5.44 -6.72
C LEU A 65 -14.95 6.92 -6.69
N PHE A 66 -15.46 7.43 -5.55
CA PHE A 66 -15.71 8.85 -5.31
C PHE A 66 -14.42 9.65 -5.45
N HIS A 67 -13.34 9.25 -4.76
CA HIS A 67 -12.04 9.92 -4.88
C HIS A 67 -11.50 9.92 -6.31
N LEU A 68 -11.56 8.80 -7.04
CA LEU A 68 -11.13 8.74 -8.44
C LEU A 68 -11.89 9.73 -9.34
N ALA A 69 -13.21 9.82 -9.17
CA ALA A 69 -14.03 10.77 -9.92
C ALA A 69 -13.76 12.22 -9.47
N PHE A 70 -13.40 12.45 -8.20
CA PHE A 70 -13.03 13.75 -7.67
C PHE A 70 -11.69 14.24 -8.24
N TYR A 71 -10.67 13.37 -8.31
CA TYR A 71 -9.40 13.65 -8.99
C TYR A 71 -9.63 14.06 -10.44
N ALA A 72 -10.45 13.29 -11.17
CA ALA A 72 -10.79 13.59 -12.56
C ALA A 72 -11.53 14.92 -12.69
N ARG A 73 -12.40 15.27 -11.73
CA ARG A 73 -13.11 16.56 -11.75
C ARG A 73 -12.18 17.75 -11.57
N ILE A 74 -11.24 17.67 -10.62
CA ILE A 74 -10.23 18.72 -10.43
C ILE A 74 -9.36 18.87 -11.69
N ALA A 75 -8.95 17.77 -12.31
CA ALA A 75 -8.17 17.79 -13.55
C ALA A 75 -8.95 18.43 -14.72
N GLU A 76 -10.24 18.13 -14.82
CA GLU A 76 -11.13 18.72 -15.83
C GLU A 76 -11.28 20.24 -15.62
N GLU A 77 -11.41 20.69 -14.37
CA GLU A 77 -11.46 22.12 -14.01
C GLU A 77 -10.19 22.89 -14.39
N ASN A 78 -9.04 22.21 -14.39
CA ASN A 78 -7.75 22.75 -14.81
C ASN A 78 -7.51 22.66 -16.32
N GLY A 79 -8.35 21.91 -17.05
CA GLY A 79 -8.18 21.66 -18.49
C GLY A 79 -7.14 20.59 -18.83
N ASP A 80 -6.78 19.71 -17.88
CA ASP A 80 -5.75 18.69 -18.04
C ASP A 80 -6.28 17.42 -18.71
N PHE A 81 -7.27 16.76 -18.08
CA PHE A 81 -7.91 15.54 -18.58
C PHE A 81 -9.29 15.36 -17.93
N THR A 82 -10.11 14.49 -18.53
CA THR A 82 -11.47 14.16 -18.09
C THR A 82 -11.54 12.74 -17.50
N MET A 83 -12.67 12.42 -16.87
CA MET A 83 -12.94 11.05 -16.42
C MET A 83 -13.01 10.05 -17.60
N GLN A 84 -13.45 10.51 -18.78
CA GLN A 84 -13.46 9.67 -19.98
C GLN A 84 -12.03 9.32 -20.41
N ASP A 85 -11.10 10.28 -20.37
CA ASP A 85 -9.69 10.03 -20.68
C ASP A 85 -9.06 9.01 -19.72
N VAL A 86 -9.42 9.04 -18.43
CA VAL A 86 -8.96 8.05 -17.44
C VAL A 86 -9.46 6.65 -17.79
N ILE A 87 -10.75 6.53 -18.13
CA ILE A 87 -11.38 5.25 -18.53
C ILE A 87 -10.74 4.71 -19.81
N ASP A 88 -10.58 5.55 -20.83
CA ASP A 88 -10.02 5.13 -22.12
C ASP A 88 -8.55 4.72 -21.96
N THR A 89 -7.77 5.53 -21.26
CA THR A 89 -6.35 5.24 -20.97
C THR A 89 -6.18 3.90 -20.27
N THR A 90 -7.00 3.59 -19.25
CA THR A 90 -6.89 2.31 -18.55
C THR A 90 -7.39 1.15 -19.40
N THR A 91 -8.48 1.35 -20.15
CA THR A 91 -9.09 0.33 -21.01
C THR A 91 -8.16 -0.09 -22.14
N GLU A 92 -7.63 0.87 -22.89
CA GLU A 92 -6.68 0.62 -23.98
C GLU A 92 -5.40 -0.06 -23.47
N LYS A 93 -4.88 0.39 -22.33
CA LYS A 93 -3.72 -0.23 -21.66
C LYS A 93 -4.01 -1.69 -21.29
N MET A 94 -5.18 -1.99 -20.74
CA MET A 94 -5.54 -3.37 -20.39
C MET A 94 -5.74 -4.24 -21.62
N ILE A 95 -6.39 -3.74 -22.68
CA ILE A 95 -6.53 -4.46 -23.96
C ILE A 95 -5.16 -4.81 -24.53
N ARG A 96 -4.25 -3.83 -24.58
CA ARG A 96 -2.91 -4.00 -25.15
C ARG A 96 -2.02 -4.94 -24.34
N ARG A 97 -2.14 -4.94 -23.00
CA ARG A 97 -1.36 -5.84 -22.11
C ARG A 97 -1.91 -7.27 -22.04
N HIS A 98 -3.09 -7.55 -22.61
CA HIS A 98 -3.71 -8.88 -22.62
C HIS A 98 -4.01 -9.37 -24.03
N PRO A 99 -3.01 -9.48 -24.92
CA PRO A 99 -3.24 -9.91 -26.31
C PRO A 99 -3.77 -11.34 -26.42
N HIS A 100 -3.61 -12.17 -25.39
CA HIS A 100 -4.20 -13.50 -25.32
C HIS A 100 -5.72 -13.50 -25.15
N ILE A 101 -6.29 -12.44 -24.56
CA ILE A 101 -7.73 -12.27 -24.45
C ILE A 101 -8.29 -11.52 -25.67
N PHE A 102 -7.62 -10.45 -26.10
CA PHE A 102 -8.19 -9.50 -27.06
C PHE A 102 -7.64 -9.62 -28.50
N ALA A 103 -6.54 -10.35 -28.71
CA ALA A 103 -5.88 -10.49 -30.01
C ALA A 103 -5.55 -11.96 -30.37
N GLY A 104 -6.07 -12.93 -29.60
CA GLY A 104 -5.94 -14.37 -29.89
C GLY A 104 -4.52 -14.93 -29.77
N LYS A 105 -3.60 -14.23 -29.08
CA LYS A 105 -2.25 -14.74 -28.83
C LYS A 105 -2.30 -15.96 -27.91
N VAL A 106 -1.71 -17.06 -28.33
CA VAL A 106 -1.61 -18.29 -27.52
C VAL A 106 -0.21 -18.38 -26.93
N TYR A 107 -0.13 -18.68 -25.64
CA TYR A 107 1.13 -18.95 -24.94
C TYR A 107 1.25 -20.43 -24.62
N SER A 108 2.47 -20.95 -24.61
CA SER A 108 2.76 -22.32 -24.21
C SER A 108 2.62 -22.54 -22.71
N ASP A 109 2.93 -21.52 -21.90
CA ASP A 109 2.81 -21.56 -20.44
C ASP A 109 2.72 -20.15 -19.80
N GLN A 110 2.59 -20.11 -18.47
CA GLN A 110 2.55 -18.85 -17.71
C GLN A 110 3.88 -18.09 -17.72
N THR A 111 5.00 -18.76 -17.96
CA THR A 111 6.33 -18.13 -17.98
C THR A 111 6.46 -17.26 -19.23
N GLU A 112 6.06 -17.80 -20.39
CA GLU A 112 6.01 -17.06 -21.65
C GLU A 112 5.02 -15.88 -21.57
N GLN A 113 3.84 -16.10 -20.98
CA GLN A 113 2.86 -15.04 -20.77
C GLN A 113 3.42 -13.89 -19.92
N LYS A 114 4.11 -14.21 -18.81
CA LYS A 114 4.75 -13.20 -17.95
C LYS A 114 5.85 -12.45 -18.69
N ALA A 115 6.73 -13.16 -19.40
CA ALA A 115 7.80 -12.55 -20.18
C ALA A 115 7.26 -11.55 -21.22
N ASP A 116 6.19 -11.93 -21.91
CA ASP A 116 5.55 -11.05 -22.89
C ASP A 116 4.86 -9.85 -22.24
N TRP A 117 4.24 -10.02 -21.06
CA TRP A 117 3.67 -8.92 -20.29
C TRP A 117 4.75 -7.90 -19.86
N HIS A 118 5.89 -8.37 -19.36
CA HIS A 118 7.03 -7.52 -19.02
C HIS A 118 7.58 -6.79 -20.25
N ARG A 119 7.70 -7.48 -21.40
CA ARG A 119 8.12 -6.87 -22.67
C ARG A 119 7.19 -5.74 -23.09
N ILE A 120 5.87 -5.97 -23.14
CA ILE A 120 4.86 -4.95 -23.50
C ILE A 120 4.95 -3.74 -22.55
N LYS A 121 5.11 -3.98 -21.23
CA LYS A 121 5.28 -2.90 -20.24
C LYS A 121 6.57 -2.09 -20.47
N SER A 122 7.66 -2.74 -20.88
CA SER A 122 8.92 -2.05 -21.17
C SER A 122 8.84 -1.16 -22.43
N GLU A 123 8.17 -1.64 -23.48
CA GLU A 123 7.94 -0.89 -24.73
C GLU A 123 7.11 0.37 -24.49
N GLU A 124 6.08 0.29 -23.64
CA GLU A 124 5.29 1.47 -23.20
C GLU A 124 6.14 2.53 -22.50
N LYS A 125 7.03 2.08 -21.61
CA LYS A 125 7.90 2.99 -20.84
C LYS A 125 8.89 3.69 -21.76
N ALA A 126 9.43 2.98 -22.76
CA ALA A 126 10.33 3.56 -23.76
C ALA A 126 9.64 4.62 -24.66
N LEU A 127 8.34 4.46 -24.92
CA LEU A 127 7.55 5.44 -25.69
C LEU A 127 7.22 6.71 -24.89
N THR A 128 7.22 6.64 -23.56
CA THR A 128 6.92 7.78 -22.67
C THR A 128 8.18 8.49 -22.17
N ASP A 129 9.31 7.79 -22.00
CA ASP A 129 10.57 8.35 -21.50
C ASP A 129 11.49 8.90 -22.63
N GLN A 130 11.00 9.75 -23.53
CA GLN A 130 11.84 10.39 -24.58
C GLN A 130 12.84 11.44 -24.05
N HIS A 131 12.96 11.67 -22.73
CA HIS A 131 13.76 12.77 -22.16
C HIS A 131 14.60 12.40 -20.93
N GLN A 132 15.29 11.24 -20.88
CA GLN A 132 16.36 11.05 -19.88
C GLN A 132 17.58 10.28 -20.46
N PRO A 133 18.82 10.81 -20.38
CA PRO A 133 19.98 10.27 -21.12
C PRO A 133 20.76 9.17 -20.41
N TYR A 134 20.28 8.62 -19.28
CA TYR A 134 21.03 7.62 -18.51
C TYR A 134 20.12 6.49 -18.01
N PRO A 135 20.61 5.23 -17.94
CA PRO A 135 19.95 4.15 -17.24
C PRO A 135 20.13 4.38 -15.72
N GLN A 136 19.47 5.39 -15.18
CA GLN A 136 19.26 5.45 -13.74
C GLN A 136 18.18 4.43 -13.36
N LEU A 137 18.08 4.09 -12.07
CA LEU A 137 16.83 3.63 -11.47
C LEU A 137 15.77 4.73 -11.70
N SER A 138 15.26 4.87 -12.94
CA SER A 138 14.37 5.96 -13.40
C SER A 138 12.98 5.92 -12.76
N THR A 139 12.85 5.12 -11.70
CA THR A 139 11.65 4.88 -10.94
C THR A 139 11.80 5.33 -9.47
N LEU A 140 12.99 5.72 -8.99
CA LEU A 140 13.16 6.28 -7.63
C LEU A 140 12.34 7.56 -7.45
N ALA A 141 12.35 8.47 -8.44
CA ALA A 141 11.49 9.66 -8.43
C ALA A 141 9.98 9.35 -8.44
N LYS A 142 9.56 8.11 -8.73
CA LYS A 142 8.15 7.66 -8.68
C LYS A 142 7.83 6.90 -7.38
N ILE A 143 8.85 6.62 -6.57
CA ILE A 143 8.72 5.92 -5.30
C ILE A 143 8.44 6.93 -4.16
N ASP A 144 8.91 8.18 -4.27
CA ASP A 144 8.76 9.21 -3.23
C ASP A 144 7.30 9.45 -2.78
N ASN A 145 6.33 9.21 -3.67
CA ASN A 145 4.90 9.38 -3.38
C ASN A 145 4.21 8.13 -2.78
N LEU A 146 4.93 7.02 -2.63
CA LEU A 146 4.40 5.81 -1.99
C LEU A 146 4.64 5.83 -0.48
N PRO A 147 3.84 5.13 0.33
CA PRO A 147 4.18 4.87 1.72
C PRO A 147 5.52 4.11 1.84
N THR A 148 6.33 4.42 2.85
CA THR A 148 7.72 3.94 2.99
C THR A 148 7.89 2.41 2.89
N ILE A 149 6.93 1.62 3.39
CA ILE A 149 6.95 0.16 3.24
C ILE A 149 6.82 -0.24 1.76
N ALA A 150 5.87 0.37 1.04
CA ALA A 150 5.71 0.13 -0.39
C ALA A 150 6.93 0.60 -1.19
N GLN A 151 7.54 1.72 -0.80
CA GLN A 151 8.79 2.19 -1.39
C GLN A 151 9.89 1.12 -1.33
N SER A 152 10.12 0.58 -0.13
CA SER A 152 11.12 -0.43 0.13
C SER A 152 10.90 -1.69 -0.71
N ILE A 153 9.65 -2.17 -0.79
CA ILE A 153 9.32 -3.37 -1.57
C ILE A 153 9.48 -3.15 -3.08
N VAL A 154 9.10 -1.97 -3.59
CA VAL A 154 9.30 -1.64 -5.00
C VAL A 154 10.79 -1.57 -5.34
N MET A 155 11.61 -0.91 -4.50
CA MET A 155 13.06 -0.85 -4.70
C MET A 155 13.68 -2.25 -4.72
N GLN A 156 13.32 -3.10 -3.75
CA GLN A 156 13.86 -4.46 -3.66
C GLN A 156 13.45 -5.35 -4.84
N ASN A 157 12.22 -5.21 -5.35
CA ASN A 157 11.78 -5.92 -6.55
C ASN A 157 12.54 -5.45 -7.80
N GLN A 158 12.80 -4.15 -7.93
CA GLN A 158 13.58 -3.62 -9.07
C GLN A 158 15.03 -4.12 -9.05
N LEU A 159 15.67 -4.15 -7.89
CA LEU A 159 17.00 -4.71 -7.73
C LEU A 159 17.02 -6.21 -8.05
N ALA A 160 15.99 -6.93 -7.64
CA ALA A 160 15.85 -8.35 -7.96
C ALA A 160 15.70 -8.62 -9.46
N ASP A 161 14.94 -7.79 -10.18
CA ASP A 161 14.81 -7.86 -11.64
C ASP A 161 16.16 -7.64 -12.36
N MET A 162 17.11 -6.92 -11.72
CA MET A 162 18.47 -6.71 -12.21
C MET A 162 19.45 -7.81 -11.79
N GLY A 163 18.98 -8.85 -11.09
CA GLY A 163 19.81 -9.94 -10.57
C GLY A 163 20.53 -9.62 -9.26
N PHE A 164 20.22 -8.48 -8.63
CA PHE A 164 20.67 -8.17 -7.27
C PHE A 164 19.60 -8.64 -6.28
N ASP A 165 19.61 -9.94 -6.01
CA ASP A 165 18.71 -10.57 -5.05
C ASP A 165 19.41 -11.73 -4.32
N TRP A 166 18.95 -12.01 -3.10
CA TRP A 166 19.35 -13.17 -2.32
C TRP A 166 18.79 -14.45 -2.97
N PHE A 167 19.47 -15.59 -2.85
CA PHE A 167 19.01 -16.80 -3.55
C PHE A 167 17.82 -17.45 -2.85
N ASN A 168 17.78 -17.38 -1.53
CA ASN A 168 16.74 -18.01 -0.72
C ASN A 168 16.42 -17.15 0.53
N ALA A 169 15.40 -17.55 1.30
CA ALA A 169 15.01 -16.83 2.52
C ALA A 169 16.00 -17.01 3.68
N HIS A 170 16.84 -18.04 3.67
CA HIS A 170 17.88 -18.26 4.67
C HIS A 170 18.94 -17.16 4.62
N ASP A 171 19.39 -16.79 3.42
CA ASP A 171 20.37 -15.72 3.22
C ASP A 171 19.86 -14.35 3.74
N VAL A 172 18.53 -14.18 3.84
CA VAL A 172 17.93 -12.97 4.41
C VAL A 172 17.93 -12.99 5.94
N PHE A 173 17.82 -14.16 6.57
CA PHE A 173 17.94 -14.27 8.03
C PHE A 173 19.33 -13.87 8.51
N ASP A 174 20.38 -14.29 7.79
CA ASP A 174 21.75 -13.89 8.12
C ASP A 174 21.91 -12.37 8.08
N LYS A 175 21.30 -11.69 7.09
CA LYS A 175 21.30 -10.22 7.02
C LYS A 175 20.46 -9.60 8.15
N ILE A 176 19.30 -10.15 8.49
CA ILE A 176 18.52 -9.66 9.65
C ILE A 176 19.32 -9.76 10.94
N ASP A 177 20.07 -10.86 11.13
CA ASP A 177 20.91 -11.03 12.32
C ASP A 177 22.09 -10.06 12.34
N GLU A 178 22.69 -9.75 11.18
CA GLU A 178 23.72 -8.71 11.00
C GLU A 178 23.20 -7.33 11.44
N GLU A 179 22.11 -6.85 10.80
CA GLU A 179 21.51 -5.53 11.11
C GLU A 179 21.05 -5.43 12.57
N LEU A 180 20.49 -6.52 13.11
CA LEU A 180 20.09 -6.58 14.51
C LEU A 180 21.29 -6.46 15.46
N ASN A 181 22.46 -6.97 15.08
CA ASN A 181 23.67 -6.84 15.88
C ASN A 181 24.25 -5.43 15.77
N GLU A 182 24.23 -4.80 14.60
CA GLU A 182 24.65 -3.40 14.41
C GLU A 182 23.82 -2.44 15.30
N VAL A 183 22.49 -2.61 15.35
CA VAL A 183 21.63 -1.86 16.29
C VAL A 183 22.06 -2.07 17.75
N LYS A 184 22.41 -3.29 18.16
CA LYS A 184 22.87 -3.58 19.54
C LYS A 184 24.23 -2.96 19.82
N GLU A 185 25.13 -2.96 18.85
CA GLU A 185 26.47 -2.39 18.97
C GLU A 185 26.40 -0.88 19.16
N GLU A 186 25.62 -0.17 18.34
CA GLU A 186 25.43 1.28 18.47
C GLU A 186 24.80 1.66 19.83
N LEU A 187 23.86 0.85 20.34
CA LEU A 187 23.30 1.02 21.69
C LEU A 187 24.35 0.79 22.79
N ALA A 188 25.20 -0.23 22.65
CA ALA A 188 26.25 -0.55 23.62
C ALA A 188 27.37 0.52 23.64
N GLN A 189 27.66 1.11 22.48
CA GLN A 189 28.63 2.19 22.32
C GLN A 189 28.10 3.56 22.77
N GLN A 190 26.82 3.66 23.14
CA GLN A 190 26.14 4.93 23.44
C GLN A 190 26.29 5.94 22.31
N SER A 191 26.20 5.45 21.07
CA SER A 191 26.23 6.28 19.88
C SER A 191 25.12 7.31 19.88
N ASP A 192 25.27 8.32 19.02
CA ASP A 192 24.21 9.28 18.83
C ASP A 192 22.96 8.63 18.24
N LYS A 193 21.85 9.37 18.35
CA LYS A 193 20.55 8.90 17.91
C LYS A 193 20.47 8.74 16.38
N GLU A 194 21.30 9.44 15.62
CA GLU A 194 21.28 9.38 14.16
C GLU A 194 21.79 8.01 13.69
N LYS A 195 22.93 7.56 14.22
CA LYS A 195 23.45 6.22 13.93
C LYS A 195 22.50 5.10 14.31
N ILE A 196 21.92 5.17 15.52
CA ILE A 196 20.93 4.17 15.95
C ILE A 196 19.71 4.17 15.01
N THR A 197 19.34 5.33 14.46
CA THR A 197 18.21 5.44 13.51
C THR A 197 18.56 4.81 12.15
N GLU A 198 19.79 4.96 11.69
CA GLU A 198 20.32 4.36 10.46
C GLU A 198 20.23 2.82 10.54
N GLU A 199 20.89 2.21 11.53
CA GLU A 199 20.90 0.75 11.71
C GLU A 199 19.48 0.17 11.93
N TYR A 200 18.62 0.91 12.65
CA TYR A 200 17.23 0.49 12.82
C TYR A 200 16.45 0.53 11.51
N GLY A 201 16.74 1.50 10.63
CA GLY A 201 16.19 1.58 9.29
C GLY A 201 16.59 0.38 8.43
N ASP A 202 17.86 0.00 8.47
CA ASP A 202 18.39 -1.12 7.69
C ASP A 202 17.86 -2.47 8.20
N LEU A 203 17.71 -2.64 9.52
CA LEU A 203 16.99 -3.78 10.10
C LEU A 203 15.55 -3.88 9.58
N LEU A 204 14.80 -2.78 9.56
CA LEU A 204 13.44 -2.77 9.00
C LEU A 204 13.45 -3.14 7.51
N PHE A 205 14.41 -2.61 6.75
CA PHE A 205 14.56 -2.90 5.32
C PHE A 205 14.83 -4.40 5.06
N ALA A 206 15.70 -5.02 5.87
CA ALA A 206 15.99 -6.46 5.83
C ALA A 206 14.75 -7.31 6.17
N VAL A 207 13.98 -6.93 7.20
CA VAL A 207 12.73 -7.61 7.58
C VAL A 207 11.67 -7.52 6.47
N LEU A 208 11.56 -6.37 5.80
CA LEU A 208 10.68 -6.22 4.63
C LEU A 208 11.12 -7.12 3.48
N ASN A 209 12.44 -7.29 3.27
CA ASN A 209 12.96 -8.20 2.26
C ASN A 209 12.61 -9.66 2.54
N LEU A 210 12.63 -10.08 3.81
CA LEU A 210 12.19 -11.42 4.19
C LEU A 210 10.72 -11.64 3.82
N GLY A 211 9.84 -10.68 4.12
CA GLY A 211 8.44 -10.72 3.73
C GLY A 211 8.27 -10.91 2.21
N ARG A 212 9.00 -10.11 1.43
CA ARG A 212 9.05 -10.23 -0.05
C ARG A 212 9.51 -11.63 -0.49
N LYS A 213 10.58 -12.18 0.09
CA LYS A 213 11.09 -13.53 -0.23
C LYS A 213 10.10 -14.64 0.10
N LEU A 214 9.35 -14.49 1.19
CA LEU A 214 8.28 -15.39 1.57
C LEU A 214 6.99 -15.18 0.75
N LYS A 215 7.00 -14.25 -0.21
CA LYS A 215 5.83 -13.86 -1.02
C LYS A 215 4.65 -13.39 -0.16
N LEU A 216 4.97 -12.71 0.92
CA LEU A 216 4.01 -12.06 1.80
C LEU A 216 3.90 -10.58 1.42
N GLU A 217 2.77 -9.97 1.76
CA GLU A 217 2.58 -8.51 1.71
C GLU A 217 2.88 -7.95 3.12
N PRO A 218 4.05 -7.31 3.36
CA PRO A 218 4.46 -6.96 4.72
C PRO A 218 3.53 -5.97 5.40
N ASP A 219 2.98 -5.01 4.65
CA ASP A 219 2.00 -4.05 5.17
C ASP A 219 0.75 -4.77 5.70
N MET A 220 0.21 -5.72 4.94
CA MET A 220 -0.93 -6.55 5.35
C MET A 220 -0.59 -7.44 6.56
N ALA A 221 0.62 -8.00 6.60
CA ALA A 221 1.07 -8.81 7.72
C ALA A 221 1.15 -7.97 9.01
N LEU A 222 1.68 -6.76 8.93
CA LEU A 222 1.77 -5.82 10.05
C LEU A 222 0.38 -5.37 10.51
N ARG A 223 -0.54 -5.07 9.60
CA ARG A 223 -1.94 -4.74 9.95
C ARG A 223 -2.62 -5.86 10.72
N LYS A 224 -2.49 -7.11 10.26
CA LYS A 224 -3.00 -8.29 10.99
C LYS A 224 -2.40 -8.41 12.39
N ALA A 225 -1.10 -8.12 12.53
CA ALA A 225 -0.45 -8.10 13.83
C ALA A 225 -1.00 -7.00 14.73
N ASN A 226 -1.21 -5.79 14.20
CA ASN A 226 -1.78 -4.65 14.90
C ASN A 226 -3.21 -4.92 15.38
N HIS A 227 -4.10 -5.44 14.52
CA HIS A 227 -5.48 -5.78 14.89
C HIS A 227 -5.51 -6.84 15.98
N LYS A 228 -4.66 -7.87 15.87
CA LYS A 228 -4.51 -8.89 16.91
C LYS A 228 -4.00 -8.29 18.23
N PHE A 229 -3.06 -7.35 18.20
CA PHE A 229 -2.56 -6.67 19.39
C PHE A 229 -3.63 -5.78 20.03
N TYR A 230 -4.37 -5.03 19.21
CA TYR A 230 -5.47 -4.18 19.66
C TYR A 230 -6.59 -4.98 20.33
N ALA A 231 -7.11 -6.02 19.65
CA ALA A 231 -8.16 -6.88 20.18
C ALA A 231 -7.75 -7.55 21.51
N ARG A 232 -6.47 -7.94 21.64
CA ARG A 232 -5.94 -8.48 22.90
C ARG A 232 -5.88 -7.42 23.99
N SER A 233 -5.50 -6.19 23.66
CA SER A 233 -5.44 -5.08 24.60
C SER A 233 -6.82 -4.70 25.11
N GLU A 234 -7.82 -4.63 24.23
CA GLU A 234 -9.22 -4.43 24.61
C GLU A 234 -9.73 -5.55 25.53
N ALA A 235 -9.44 -6.81 25.20
CA ALA A 235 -9.82 -7.94 26.04
C ALA A 235 -9.15 -7.90 27.43
N MET A 236 -7.90 -7.42 27.52
CA MET A 236 -7.23 -7.21 28.79
C MET A 236 -7.90 -6.12 29.62
N ILE A 237 -8.22 -4.98 29.01
CA ILE A 237 -8.91 -3.87 29.67
C ILE A 237 -10.29 -4.32 30.14
N ALA A 238 -11.05 -5.03 29.30
CA ALA A 238 -12.35 -5.58 29.67
C ALA A 238 -12.24 -6.59 30.82
N THR A 239 -11.19 -7.42 30.84
CA THR A 239 -10.94 -8.36 31.96
C THR A 239 -10.57 -7.63 33.26
N ALA A 240 -9.89 -6.49 33.16
CA ALA A 240 -9.58 -5.61 34.29
C ALA A 240 -10.78 -4.76 34.75
N GLY A 241 -11.89 -4.77 34.02
CA GLY A 241 -13.11 -4.01 34.31
C GLY A 241 -13.16 -2.66 33.62
N ASP A 242 -12.12 -1.83 33.79
CA ASP A 242 -11.98 -0.53 33.12
C ASP A 242 -10.52 -0.12 32.89
N ILE A 243 -10.32 0.97 32.15
CA ILE A 243 -9.00 1.53 31.81
C ILE A 243 -8.25 2.00 33.06
N SER A 244 -8.95 2.56 34.06
CA SER A 244 -8.33 3.08 35.28
C SER A 244 -7.71 1.95 36.11
N THR A 245 -8.47 0.88 36.29
CA THR A 245 -8.05 -0.35 36.98
C THR A 245 -6.89 -0.98 36.25
N PHE A 246 -7.00 -1.13 34.91
CA PHE A 246 -5.92 -1.66 34.08
C PHE A 246 -4.62 -0.84 34.22
N THR A 247 -4.72 0.48 34.22
CA THR A 247 -3.56 1.38 34.33
C THR A 247 -2.82 1.16 35.65
N ASN A 248 -3.56 0.98 36.74
CA ASN A 248 -3.03 0.78 38.09
C ASN A 248 -2.49 -0.63 38.35
N LEU A 249 -2.68 -1.58 37.43
CA LEU A 249 -2.09 -2.91 37.56
C LEU A 249 -0.56 -2.85 37.46
N SER A 250 0.08 -3.72 38.24
CA SER A 250 1.51 -3.97 38.12
C SER A 250 1.85 -4.55 36.73
N MET A 251 3.10 -4.42 36.29
CA MET A 251 3.54 -5.04 35.03
C MET A 251 3.36 -6.56 35.05
N ASP A 252 3.62 -7.20 36.19
CA ASP A 252 3.40 -8.65 36.37
C ASP A 252 1.93 -9.03 36.18
N ASP A 253 0.99 -8.23 36.70
CA ASP A 253 -0.44 -8.49 36.53
C ASP A 253 -0.90 -8.24 35.09
N LYS A 254 -0.37 -7.19 34.44
CA LYS A 254 -0.58 -6.93 33.00
C LYS A 254 -0.07 -8.08 32.15
N GLU A 255 1.10 -8.65 32.48
CA GLU A 255 1.66 -9.80 31.78
C GLU A 255 0.85 -11.08 32.00
N ARG A 256 0.37 -11.33 33.23
CA ARG A 256 -0.56 -12.45 33.52
C ARG A 256 -1.84 -12.31 32.69
N LEU A 257 -2.43 -11.12 32.62
CA LEU A 257 -3.60 -10.84 31.80
C LEU A 257 -3.30 -11.08 30.32
N TRP A 258 -2.19 -10.58 29.80
CA TRP A 258 -1.77 -10.79 28.40
C TRP A 258 -1.63 -12.27 28.06
N ASN A 259 -0.98 -13.05 28.93
CA ASN A 259 -0.82 -14.49 28.75
C ASN A 259 -2.15 -15.25 28.80
N ASN A 260 -3.07 -14.84 29.67
CA ASN A 260 -4.42 -15.41 29.74
C ASN A 260 -5.25 -15.08 28.49
N VAL A 261 -5.19 -13.84 28.01
CA VAL A 261 -5.89 -13.42 26.79
C VAL A 261 -5.31 -14.13 25.57
N LYS A 262 -3.98 -14.22 25.43
CA LYS A 262 -3.34 -14.98 24.33
C LYS A 262 -3.87 -16.40 24.16
N LYS A 263 -4.15 -17.11 25.26
CA LYS A 263 -4.70 -18.48 25.24
C LYS A 263 -6.13 -18.57 24.70
N LYS A 264 -6.92 -17.49 24.79
CA LYS A 264 -8.31 -17.43 24.30
C LYS A 264 -8.42 -17.07 22.81
N PHE A 265 -7.35 -16.52 22.22
CA PHE A 265 -7.29 -16.07 20.82
C PHE A 265 -6.45 -17.03 19.94
N LEU A 266 -6.27 -18.29 20.38
CA LEU A 266 -5.72 -19.40 19.59
C LEU A 266 -6.89 -20.23 19.05
#